data_AF-A0A929BSG1-F1
#
_entry.id   AF-A0A929BSG1-F1
#
_cell.length_a   1.000
_cell.length_b   1.000
_cell.length_c   1.000
_cell.angle_alpha   90.00
_cell.angle_beta   90.00
_cell.angle_gamma   90.00
#
_symmetry.space_group_name_H-M   'P 1'
#
loop_
_entity.id
_entity.type
_entity.pdbx_description
1 polymer ?
#
loop_
_entity_poly.entity_id
_entity_poly.type
_entity_poly.pdbx_seq_one_letter_code
_entity_poly.pdbx_strand_id
1 'polypeptide(L)' 'SLWALNPEEGAETSVYLASSPEVEGVSGKYFYQKRAIASSPSSLDEEKARQLWEVSARMTGI' A
#
# COMPACT_ATOMS: atom_id res chain seq x y z
N SER A 1 -12.05 23.36 4.89
CA SER A 1 -11.63 21.97 4.58
C SER A 1 -10.20 22.04 4.09
N LEU A 2 -9.21 21.59 4.86
CA LEU A 2 -7.80 21.82 4.53
C LEU A 2 -7.29 20.65 3.67
N TRP A 3 -7.49 20.80 2.35
CA TRP A 3 -6.75 20.19 1.23
C TRP A 3 -6.88 18.67 1.04
N ALA A 4 -8.07 18.19 0.70
CA ALA A 4 -8.17 16.92 -0.01
C ALA A 4 -7.72 17.11 -1.47
N LEU A 5 -6.93 16.17 -2.00
CA LEU A 5 -6.65 16.08 -3.44
C LEU A 5 -7.96 15.87 -4.20
N ASN A 6 -8.02 16.31 -5.45
CA ASN A 6 -9.13 15.90 -6.31
C ASN A 6 -9.03 14.38 -6.61
N PRO A 7 -10.11 13.74 -7.08
CA PRO A 7 -10.12 12.30 -7.34
C PRO A 7 -9.02 11.83 -8.30
N GLU A 8 -8.76 12.60 -9.35
CA GLU A 8 -7.74 12.30 -10.37
C GLU A 8 -6.34 12.27 -9.74
N GLU A 9 -5.98 13.32 -9.00
CA GLU A 9 -4.71 13.44 -8.27
C GLU A 9 -4.56 12.35 -7.20
N GLY A 10 -5.63 12.07 -6.45
CA GLY A 10 -5.63 11.05 -5.40
C GLY A 10 -5.45 9.62 -5.93
N ALA A 11 -5.93 9.34 -7.15
CA ALA A 11 -5.84 8.03 -7.78
C ALA A 11 -4.53 7.79 -8.54
N GLU A 12 -3.75 8.82 -8.84
CA GLU A 12 -2.57 8.73 -9.73
C GLU A 12 -1.62 7.58 -9.36
N THR A 13 -1.28 7.44 -8.08
CA THR A 13 -0.31 6.40 -7.65
C THR A 13 -0.90 5.01 -7.82
N SER A 14 -2.18 4.82 -7.51
CA SER A 14 -2.87 3.52 -7.70
C SER A 14 -2.96 3.14 -9.18
N VAL A 15 -3.32 4.09 -10.04
CA VAL A 15 -3.39 3.86 -11.49
C VAL A 15 -2.01 3.53 -12.05
N TYR A 16 -0.97 4.27 -11.65
CA TYR A 16 0.42 3.99 -12.05
C TYR A 16 0.85 2.56 -11.67
N LEU A 17 0.61 2.14 -10.42
CA LEU A 17 0.98 0.81 -9.95
C LEU A 17 0.20 -0.33 -10.63
N ALA A 18 -1.07 -0.07 -10.98
CA ALA A 18 -1.91 -1.08 -11.62
C ALA A 18 -1.64 -1.25 -13.11
N SER A 19 -1.02 -0.27 -13.78
CA SER A 19 -1.00 -0.23 -15.26
C SER A 19 0.34 0.11 -15.92
N SER A 20 1.31 0.71 -15.21
CA SER A 20 2.58 1.11 -15.84
C SER A 20 3.53 -0.08 -16.01
N PRO A 21 4.07 -0.32 -17.22
CA PRO A 21 5.13 -1.30 -17.45
C PRO A 21 6.40 -1.01 -16.64
N GLU A 22 6.62 0.24 -16.22
CA GLU A 22 7.81 0.65 -15.46
C GLU A 22 7.94 -0.04 -14.09
N VAL A 23 6.83 -0.54 -13.54
CA VAL A 23 6.78 -1.23 -12.25
C VAL A 23 6.33 -2.69 -12.38
N GLU A 24 6.33 -3.23 -13.59
CA GLU A 24 6.04 -4.64 -13.82
C GLU A 24 7.03 -5.53 -13.03
N GLY A 25 6.49 -6.49 -12.28
CA GLY A 25 7.28 -7.38 -11.42
C GLY A 25 7.75 -6.77 -10.10
N VAL A 26 7.53 -5.47 -9.84
CA VAL A 26 7.88 -4.84 -8.57
C VAL A 26 6.85 -5.22 -7.50
N SER A 27 7.32 -5.79 -6.37
CA SER A 27 6.47 -6.16 -5.24
C SER A 27 7.12 -5.84 -3.89
N GLY A 28 6.32 -5.81 -2.82
CA GLY A 28 6.79 -5.59 -1.45
C GLY A 28 7.31 -4.18 -1.14
N LYS A 29 6.96 -3.17 -1.96
CA LYS A 29 7.36 -1.78 -1.78
C LYS A 29 6.15 -0.90 -1.44
N TYR A 30 6.39 0.12 -0.62
CA TYR A 30 5.44 1.18 -0.37
C TYR A 30 5.70 2.36 -1.32
N PHE A 31 4.65 2.94 -1.89
CA PHE A 31 4.75 4.03 -2.85
C PHE A 31 4.02 5.29 -2.37
N TYR A 32 4.62 6.44 -2.62
CA TYR A 32 4.03 7.76 -2.42
C TYR A 32 4.37 8.64 -3.62
N GLN A 33 3.36 9.25 -4.24
CA GLN A 33 3.52 10.07 -5.45
C GLN A 33 4.32 9.36 -6.57
N LYS A 34 3.92 8.10 -6.87
CA LYS A 34 4.56 7.23 -7.87
C LYS A 34 6.03 6.87 -7.60
N ARG A 35 6.54 7.09 -6.38
CA ARG A 35 7.92 6.73 -5.98
C ARG A 35 7.92 5.71 -4.86
N ALA A 36 8.77 4.69 -4.99
CA ALA A 36 9.03 3.75 -3.90
C ALA A 36 9.79 4.46 -2.78
N ILE A 37 9.24 4.45 -1.56
CA ILE A 37 9.87 5.03 -0.37
C ILE A 37 9.80 4.05 0.79
N ALA A 38 10.64 4.25 1.81
CA ALA A 38 10.53 3.49 3.05
C ALA A 38 9.23 3.87 3.78
N SER A 39 8.46 2.85 4.17
CA SER A 39 7.33 3.00 5.08
C SER A 39 7.82 3.07 6.54
N SER A 40 6.89 3.17 7.50
CA SER A 40 7.25 3.17 8.91
C SER A 40 7.95 1.85 9.31
N PRO A 41 8.94 1.87 10.22
CA PRO A 41 9.61 0.64 10.66
C PRO A 41 8.65 -0.41 11.22
N SER A 42 7.59 0.04 11.90
CA SER A 42 6.53 -0.83 12.44
C SER A 42 5.79 -1.65 11.37
N SER A 43 5.72 -1.14 10.13
CA SER A 43 5.07 -1.84 9.02
C SER A 43 5.92 -2.99 8.45
N LEU A 44 7.19 -3.07 8.84
CA LEU A 44 8.14 -4.10 8.42
C LEU A 44 8.29 -5.21 9.47
N ASP A 45 7.52 -5.16 10.55
CA ASP A 45 7.49 -6.20 11.58
C ASP A 45 6.65 -7.40 11.10
N GLU A 46 7.33 -8.43 10.59
CA GLU A 46 6.70 -9.62 10.01
C GLU A 46 5.85 -10.39 11.03
N GLU A 47 6.26 -10.41 12.30
CA GLU A 47 5.52 -11.11 13.35
C GLU A 47 4.21 -10.38 13.66
N LYS A 48 4.23 -9.05 13.73
CA LYS A 48 2.99 -8.26 13.84
C LYS A 48 2.10 -8.43 12.62
N ALA A 49 2.67 -8.47 11.41
CA ALA A 49 1.90 -8.69 10.19
C ALA A 49 1.19 -10.06 10.20
N ARG A 50 1.89 -11.12 10.62
CA ARG A 50 1.34 -12.47 10.80
C ARG A 50 0.20 -12.50 11.82
N GLN A 51 0.42 -11.92 13.00
CA GLN A 51 -0.60 -11.85 14.05
C GLN A 51 -1.85 -11.09 13.59
N LEU A 52 -1.66 -9.96 12.88
CA LEU A 52 -2.77 -9.19 12.33
C LEU A 52 -3.58 -9.99 11.31
N TRP A 53 -2.90 -10.73 10.43
CA TRP A 53 -3.57 -11.61 9.47
C TRP A 53 -4.41 -12.67 10.17
N GLU A 54 -3.86 -13.39 11.15
CA GLU A 54 -4.55 -14.47 11.86
C GLU A 54 -5.81 -13.99 12.60
N VAL A 55 -5.72 -12.82 13.25
CA VAL A 55 -6.88 -12.23 13.92
C VAL A 55 -7.94 -11.81 12.89
N SER A 56 -7.52 -11.16 11.80
CA SER A 56 -8.44 -10.68 10.76
C SER A 56 -9.15 -11.83 10.06
N ALA A 57 -8.41 -12.87 9.66
CA ALA A 57 -8.95 -14.06 9.02
C ALA A 57 -9.99 -14.75 9.91
N ARG A 58 -9.70 -14.89 11.22
CA ARG A 58 -10.65 -15.42 12.21
C ARG A 58 -11.91 -14.57 12.33
N MET A 59 -11.78 -13.24 12.28
CA MET A 59 -12.91 -12.33 12.37
C MET A 59 -13.80 -12.36 11.12
N THR A 60 -13.22 -12.61 9.94
CA THR A 60 -13.96 -12.64 8.67
C THR A 60 -14.35 -14.05 8.21
N GLY A 61 -13.90 -15.10 8.92
CA GLY A 61 -14.18 -16.49 8.57
C GLY A 61 -13.45 -16.97 7.31
N ILE A 62 -12.29 -16.39 7.02
CA ILE A 62 -11.37 -16.83 5.94
C ILE A 62 -10.34 -17.78 6.53
#